data_AF-U5CL13-F1
#
_entry.id   AF-U5CL13-F1
#
_cell.length_a   1.000
_cell.length_b   1.000
_cell.length_c   1.000
_cell.angle_alpha   90.00
_cell.angle_beta   90.00
_cell.angle_gamma   90.00
#
_symmetry.space_group_name_H-M   'P 1'
#
loop_
_entity.id
_entity.type
_entity.pdbx_description
1 polymer ?
#
loop_
_entity_poly.entity_id
_entity_poly.type
_entity_poly.pdbx_seq_one_letter_code
_entity_poly.pdbx_strand_id
1 'polypeptide(L)' 'MATTPCFLLLLTFSLSLLLPSIADNDNAQCIANPHGNNILYSGCRLNTGESLKEGDYSLVMQGDCNLVRY' A
#
# COMPACT_ATOMS: atom_id res chain seq x y z
N MET A 1 -17.30 -26.33 -38.98
CA MET A 1 -17.05 -24.94 -39.40
C MET A 1 -16.64 -24.17 -38.15
N ALA A 2 -15.33 -24.12 -37.87
CA ALA A 2 -14.77 -23.62 -36.63
C ALA A 2 -14.24 -22.19 -36.85
N THR A 3 -15.12 -21.22 -36.69
CA THR A 3 -14.80 -19.79 -36.55
C THR A 3 -15.39 -19.43 -35.20
N THR A 4 -14.65 -19.29 -34.10
CA THR A 4 -13.80 -18.13 -33.81
C THR A 4 -13.18 -18.30 -32.41
N PRO A 5 -11.85 -18.41 -32.29
CA PRO A 5 -11.17 -18.25 -31.00
C PRO A 5 -10.62 -16.82 -30.79
N CYS A 6 -10.46 -16.04 -31.87
CA CYS A 6 -9.75 -14.76 -31.83
C CYS A 6 -10.60 -13.60 -31.30
N PHE A 7 -11.91 -13.58 -31.59
CA PHE A 7 -12.82 -12.54 -31.09
C PHE A 7 -12.96 -12.61 -29.56
N LEU A 8 -12.97 -13.81 -29.00
CA LEU A 8 -13.03 -14.03 -27.56
C LEU A 8 -11.74 -13.56 -26.87
N LEU A 9 -10.57 -13.81 -27.49
CA LEU A 9 -9.27 -13.33 -27.02
C LEU A 9 -9.12 -11.81 -27.07
N LEU A 10 -9.67 -11.16 -28.10
CA LEU A 10 -9.68 -9.70 -28.19
C LEU A 10 -10.65 -9.07 -27.17
N LEU A 11 -11.77 -9.73 -26.90
CA LEU A 11 -12.73 -9.29 -25.89
C LEU A 11 -12.14 -9.40 -24.46
N THR A 12 -11.40 -10.47 -24.17
CA THR A 12 -10.73 -10.60 -22.86
C THR A 12 -9.57 -9.64 -22.71
N PHE A 13 -8.80 -9.38 -23.77
CA PHE A 13 -7.68 -8.43 -23.74
C PHE A 13 -8.15 -6.97 -23.57
N SER A 14 -9.25 -6.59 -24.22
CA SER A 14 -9.87 -5.27 -24.05
C SER A 14 -10.52 -5.10 -22.68
N LEU A 15 -11.12 -6.15 -22.12
CA LEU A 15 -11.70 -6.12 -20.76
C LEU A 15 -10.61 -5.98 -19.68
N SER A 16 -9.43 -6.56 -19.89
CA SER A 16 -8.28 -6.38 -18.99
C SER A 16 -7.68 -4.97 -19.00
N LEU A 17 -7.87 -4.20 -20.08
CA LEU A 17 -7.44 -2.80 -20.19
C LEU A 17 -8.46 -1.81 -19.59
N LEU A 18 -9.69 -2.27 -19.32
CA LEU A 18 -10.76 -1.46 -18.71
C LEU A 18 -10.77 -1.54 -17.18
N LEU A 19 -10.01 -2.46 -16.60
CA LEU A 19 -9.70 -2.44 -15.18
C LEU A 19 -8.75 -1.25 -14.97
N PRO A 20 -9.13 -0.18 -14.25
CA PRO A 20 -8.15 0.79 -13.82
C PRO A 20 -7.07 0.02 -13.08
N SER A 21 -5.80 0.28 -13.42
CA SER A 21 -4.67 -0.20 -12.67
C SER A 21 -4.88 0.26 -11.23
N ILE A 22 -5.39 -0.62 -10.37
CA ILE A 22 -5.35 -0.47 -8.91
C ILE A 22 -3.90 -0.69 -8.46
N ALA A 23 -3.00 0.11 -9.01
CA ALA A 23 -1.67 0.38 -8.54
C ALA A 23 -1.69 1.73 -7.82
N ASP A 24 -2.60 1.85 -6.86
CA ASP A 24 -2.53 2.77 -5.73
C ASP A 24 -3.28 2.09 -4.55
N ASN A 25 -2.95 0.83 -4.28
CA ASN A 25 -3.46 0.11 -3.10
C ASN A 25 -2.50 0.22 -1.91
N ASP A 26 -1.26 0.68 -2.13
CA ASP A 26 -0.26 0.72 -1.05
C ASP A 26 -0.59 1.80 0.00
N ASN A 27 -1.30 2.87 -0.37
CA ASN A 27 -1.65 3.96 0.54
C ASN A 27 -2.90 3.67 1.41
N ALA A 28 -3.85 2.84 0.92
CA ALA A 28 -5.08 2.54 1.66
C ALA A 28 -4.79 1.78 2.96
N GLN A 29 -3.79 0.90 2.94
CA GLN A 29 -3.36 0.11 4.11
C GLN A 29 -2.67 0.99 5.18
N CYS A 30 -2.07 2.12 4.79
CA CYS A 30 -1.37 3.01 5.71
C CYS A 30 -2.29 4.07 6.34
N ILE A 31 -3.41 4.39 5.68
CA ILE A 31 -4.44 5.30 6.20
C ILE A 31 -5.39 4.58 7.17
N ALA A 32 -5.62 3.28 6.96
CA ALA A 32 -6.35 2.45 7.91
C ALA A 32 -5.36 1.72 8.81
N ASN A 33 -5.01 2.31 9.95
CA ASN A 33 -4.39 1.56 11.03
C ASN A 33 -5.46 1.13 12.06
N PRO A 34 -6.16 -0.01 11.85
CA PRO A 34 -7.14 -0.53 12.80
C PRO A 34 -6.50 -1.15 14.06
N HIS A 35 -5.15 -1.30 14.11
CA HIS A 35 -4.44 -2.02 15.18
C HIS A 35 -3.62 -1.12 16.12
N GLY A 36 -3.70 0.20 15.93
CA GLY A 36 -3.04 1.15 16.80
C GLY A 36 -1.62 1.48 16.34
N ASN A 37 -1.15 2.60 16.87
CA ASN A 37 0.05 3.32 16.52
C ASN A 37 1.36 2.60 16.85
N ASN A 38 1.43 1.26 16.90
CA ASN A 38 2.62 0.49 17.27
C ASN A 38 3.16 -0.44 16.14
N ILE A 39 2.42 -0.66 15.05
CA ILE A 39 2.82 -1.54 13.94
C ILE A 39 2.96 -0.72 12.65
N LEU A 40 4.02 -0.99 11.88
CA LEU A 40 4.21 -0.47 10.52
C LEU A 40 4.25 -1.63 9.52
N TYR A 41 3.26 -1.69 8.64
CA TYR A 41 3.15 -2.76 7.65
C TYR A 41 4.04 -2.51 6.43
N SER A 42 4.37 -3.58 5.70
CA SER A 42 5.08 -3.49 4.41
C SER A 42 4.35 -2.54 3.46
N GLY A 43 5.10 -1.65 2.80
CA GLY A 43 4.57 -0.60 1.92
C GLY A 43 4.26 0.72 2.63
N CYS A 44 4.11 0.71 3.97
CA CYS A 44 3.92 1.92 4.76
C CYS A 44 5.24 2.55 5.19
N ARG A 45 5.17 3.84 5.53
CA ARG A 45 6.31 4.64 5.98
C ARG A 45 5.93 5.53 7.15
N LEU A 46 6.92 5.86 7.98
CA LEU A 46 6.86 7.00 8.91
C LEU A 46 7.41 8.22 8.18
N ASN A 47 6.59 9.25 8.02
CA ASN A 47 7.04 10.56 7.57
C ASN A 47 7.76 11.28 8.72
N THR A 48 8.44 12.38 8.40
CA THR A 48 9.09 13.23 9.39
C THR A 48 8.13 13.65 10.51
N GLY A 49 8.51 13.37 11.76
CA GLY A 49 7.74 13.66 12.97
C GLY A 49 6.76 12.56 13.38
N GLU A 50 6.52 11.56 12.54
CA GLU A 50 5.66 10.42 12.87
C GLU A 50 6.39 9.39 13.74
N SER A 51 5.61 8.63 14.50
CA SER A 51 6.14 7.67 15.46
C SER A 51 5.24 6.45 15.62
N LEU A 52 5.86 5.30 15.91
CA LEU A 52 5.20 4.18 16.55
C LEU A 52 5.31 4.31 18.08
N LYS A 53 4.28 3.91 18.85
CA LYS A 53 4.23 3.98 20.32
C LYS A 53 3.59 2.74 20.92
N GLU A 54 4.23 2.16 21.93
CA GLU A 54 3.74 1.04 22.74
C GLU A 54 4.13 1.28 24.20
N GLY A 55 3.16 1.65 25.04
CA GLY A 55 3.45 2.07 26.42
C GLY A 55 4.43 3.25 26.48
N ASP A 56 5.52 3.08 27.21
CA ASP A 56 6.60 4.09 27.36
C ASP A 56 7.61 4.08 26.20
N TYR A 57 7.51 3.11 25.29
CA TYR A 57 8.42 2.99 24.16
C TYR A 57 7.92 3.75 22.94
N SER A 58 8.85 4.36 22.20
CA SER A 58 8.52 4.95 20.90
C SER A 58 9.62 4.74 19.86
N LEU A 59 9.22 4.63 18.59
CA LEU A 59 10.11 4.64 17.44
C LEU A 59 9.74 5.85 16.57
N VAL A 60 10.60 6.85 16.50
CA VAL A 60 10.32 8.17 15.92
C VAL A 60 11.20 8.41 14.69
N MET A 61 10.59 8.77 13.57
CA MET A 61 11.33 9.31 12.42
C MET A 61 11.48 10.82 12.63
N GLN A 62 12.66 11.25 13.08
CA GLN A 62 12.91 12.65 13.45
C GLN A 62 13.14 13.55 12.23
N GLY A 63 13.08 14.86 12.46
CA GLY A 63 13.29 15.88 11.42
C GLY A 63 14.74 16.07 10.98
N ASP A 64 15.69 15.49 11.70
CA ASP A 64 17.12 15.47 11.39
C ASP A 64 17.54 14.24 10.56
N CYS A 65 16.56 13.54 9.96
CA CYS A 65 16.74 12.27 9.24
C CYS A 65 17.23 11.11 10.12
N ASN A 66 17.12 11.20 11.45
CA ASN A 66 17.43 10.10 12.34
C ASN A 66 16.18 9.25 12.66
N LEU A 67 16.36 7.94 12.77
CA LEU A 67 15.32 7.02 13.23
C LEU A 67 15.70 6.55 14.64
N VAL A 68 14.96 7.03 15.64
CA VAL A 68 15.34 6.90 17.05
C VAL A 68 14.32 6.09 17.83
N ARG A 69 14.81 5.21 18.71
CA ARG A 69 14.00 4.52 19.70
C ARG A 69 14.20 5.16 21.08
N TYR A 70 13.11 5.53 21.74
CA TYR A 70 13.07 5.94 23.14
C TYR A 70 12.43 4.83 23.98
#